data_AF-A0A522DPM0-F1
#
_entry.id   AF-A0A522DPM0-F1
#
_cell.length_a   1.000
_cell.length_b   1.000
_cell.length_c   1.000
_cell.angle_alpha   90.00
_cell.angle_beta   90.00
_cell.angle_gamma   90.00
#
_symmetry.space_group_name_H-M   'P 1'
#
loop_
_entity.id
_entity.type
_entity.pdbx_description
1 polymer ?
#
loop_
_entity_poly.entity_id
_entity_poly.type
_entity_poly.pdbx_seq_one_letter_code
_entity_poly.pdbx_strand_id
1 'polypeptide(L)'
;ESYLQNLGDKLIIDLSIPCNIEIAAQQLPNVMLVNVDDLSKMKDETLAKRMAEVPKVKAIIAEHITEFMDWYQMRKHVPVLKAVKTKLKEIHTSPLFIPLSNHQISKINPDEKIQRVINGMASKMREQNQKGCYYIEAINEFIATGS
;
A
#
# COMPACT_ATOMS: atom_id res chain seq x y z
N GLU A 1 -45.86 -16.89 -23.49
CA GLU A 1 -45.49 -17.79 -24.60
C GLU A 1 -44.00 -18.09 -24.50
N SER A 2 -43.58 -19.35 -24.67
CA SER A 2 -42.17 -19.72 -24.55
C SER A 2 -41.46 -19.43 -25.87
N TYR A 3 -40.60 -18.41 -25.87
CA TYR A 3 -39.76 -17.98 -27.01
C TYR A 3 -38.79 -19.06 -27.53
N LEU A 4 -38.80 -20.26 -26.94
CA LEU A 4 -37.86 -21.34 -27.21
C LEU A 4 -38.48 -22.52 -27.99
N GLN A 5 -39.80 -22.54 -28.23
CA GLN A 5 -40.51 -23.73 -28.71
C GLN A 5 -40.30 -24.11 -30.20
N ASN A 6 -39.60 -23.31 -31.02
CA ASN A 6 -39.49 -23.54 -32.48
C ASN A 6 -38.08 -23.29 -33.08
N LEU A 7 -37.03 -23.32 -32.26
CA LEU A 7 -35.65 -23.18 -32.72
C LEU A 7 -34.90 -24.44 -32.31
N GLY A 8 -34.03 -24.97 -33.17
CA GLY A 8 -33.25 -26.20 -32.90
C GLY A 8 -32.41 -26.14 -31.61
N ASP A 9 -31.67 -27.20 -31.33
CA ASP A 9 -30.94 -27.40 -30.06
C ASP A 9 -30.25 -26.13 -29.52
N LYS A 10 -30.57 -25.76 -28.28
CA LYS A 10 -30.05 -24.58 -27.59
C LYS A 10 -29.18 -24.99 -26.41
N LEU A 11 -27.97 -24.45 -26.37
CA LEU A 11 -27.12 -24.47 -25.17
C LEU A 11 -27.27 -23.13 -24.44
N ILE A 12 -27.73 -23.20 -23.21
CA ILE A 12 -27.86 -22.07 -22.29
C ILE A 12 -26.81 -22.23 -21.20
N ILE A 13 -25.95 -21.23 -21.04
CA ILE A 13 -24.90 -21.23 -20.03
C ILE A 13 -25.23 -20.15 -19.00
N ASP A 14 -25.57 -20.57 -17.78
CA ASP A 14 -25.83 -19.65 -16.67
C ASP A 14 -24.56 -19.50 -15.80
N LEU A 15 -24.00 -18.30 -15.80
CA LEU A 15 -22.78 -17.95 -15.06
C LEU A 15 -23.06 -17.17 -13.75
N SER A 16 -24.32 -17.13 -13.31
CA SER A 16 -24.80 -16.28 -12.21
C SER A 16 -24.88 -17.03 -10.88
N ILE A 17 -24.63 -16.32 -9.77
CA ILE A 17 -24.84 -16.83 -8.39
C ILE A 17 -25.62 -15.77 -7.59
N PRO A 18 -26.87 -16.05 -7.14
CA PRO A 18 -27.66 -17.25 -7.42
C PRO A 18 -28.00 -17.38 -8.92
N CYS A 19 -28.40 -18.58 -9.36
CA CYS A 19 -28.74 -18.83 -10.76
C CYS A 19 -29.88 -17.92 -11.23
N ASN A 20 -29.72 -17.35 -12.43
CA ASN A 20 -30.73 -16.50 -13.04
C ASN A 20 -31.81 -17.30 -13.78
N ILE A 21 -31.48 -18.54 -14.16
CA ILE A 21 -32.36 -19.39 -14.95
C ILE A 21 -32.96 -20.47 -14.05
N GLU A 22 -34.28 -20.57 -14.07
CA GLU A 22 -34.99 -21.61 -13.36
C GLU A 22 -34.59 -23.00 -13.86
N ILE A 23 -34.37 -23.93 -12.93
CA ILE A 23 -33.99 -25.32 -13.23
C ILE A 23 -35.03 -26.00 -14.14
N ALA A 24 -36.30 -25.61 -14.03
CA ALA A 24 -37.39 -26.10 -14.87
C ALA A 24 -37.15 -25.88 -16.38
N ALA A 25 -36.29 -24.94 -16.78
CA ALA A 25 -35.90 -24.75 -18.18
C ALA A 25 -35.25 -26.00 -18.80
N GLN A 26 -34.65 -26.90 -18.00
CA GLN A 26 -34.11 -28.19 -18.47
C GLN A 26 -35.19 -29.15 -18.96
N GLN A 27 -36.46 -28.93 -18.61
CA GLN A 27 -37.58 -29.78 -19.04
C GLN A 27 -38.10 -29.39 -20.43
N LEU A 28 -37.67 -28.25 -20.97
CA LEU A 28 -38.07 -27.81 -22.30
C LEU A 28 -37.37 -28.66 -23.37
N PRO A 29 -38.11 -29.11 -24.41
CA PRO A 29 -37.50 -29.83 -25.51
C PRO A 29 -36.45 -28.95 -26.19
N ASN A 30 -35.35 -29.56 -26.61
CA ASN A 30 -34.23 -28.92 -27.32
C ASN A 30 -33.47 -27.85 -26.50
N VAL A 31 -33.54 -27.89 -25.17
CA VAL A 31 -32.78 -26.98 -24.28
C VAL A 31 -31.79 -27.78 -23.41
N MET A 32 -30.53 -27.38 -23.45
CA MET A 32 -29.48 -27.83 -22.54
C MET A 32 -29.05 -26.64 -21.67
N LEU A 33 -29.31 -26.71 -20.36
CA LEU A 33 -28.88 -25.72 -19.39
C LEU A 33 -27.65 -26.22 -18.64
N VAL A 34 -26.56 -25.46 -18.69
CA VAL A 34 -25.31 -25.71 -17.98
C VAL A 34 -25.05 -24.55 -17.03
N ASN A 35 -24.84 -24.83 -15.74
CA ASN A 35 -24.50 -23.82 -14.74
C ASN A 35 -23.00 -23.85 -14.40
N VAL A 36 -22.57 -22.94 -13.51
CA VAL A 36 -21.18 -22.84 -13.03
C VAL A 36 -20.70 -24.14 -12.37
N ASP A 37 -21.55 -24.83 -11.62
CA ASP A 37 -21.19 -26.08 -10.94
C ASP A 37 -20.93 -27.21 -11.94
N ASP A 38 -21.71 -27.30 -13.01
CA ASP A 38 -21.53 -28.30 -14.07
C ASP A 38 -20.28 -28.02 -14.90
N LEU A 39 -19.95 -26.76 -15.16
CA LEU A 39 -18.68 -26.36 -15.77
C LEU A 39 -17.47 -26.70 -14.89
N SER A 40 -17.63 -26.64 -13.56
CA SER A 40 -16.55 -26.93 -12.62
C SER A 40 -16.13 -28.41 -12.63
N LYS A 41 -17.06 -29.32 -12.91
CA LYS A 41 -16.83 -30.78 -12.96
C LYS A 41 -16.00 -31.23 -14.16
N MET A 42 -15.97 -30.44 -15.24
CA MET A 42 -15.34 -30.84 -16.51
C MET A 42 -13.87 -30.40 -16.65
N LYS A 43 -13.22 -29.83 -15.62
CA LYS A 43 -11.96 -29.10 -15.83
C LYS A 43 -10.85 -29.34 -14.79
N ASP A 44 -10.43 -30.58 -14.66
CA ASP A 44 -9.34 -30.98 -13.76
C ASP A 44 -7.97 -30.40 -14.16
N GLU A 45 -7.60 -30.44 -15.44
CA GLU A 45 -6.26 -29.99 -15.87
C GLU A 45 -6.05 -28.48 -15.72
N THR A 46 -7.08 -27.68 -16.00
CA THR A 46 -6.97 -26.22 -15.84
C THR A 46 -6.99 -25.84 -14.36
N LEU A 47 -7.72 -26.59 -13.52
CA LEU A 47 -7.69 -26.38 -12.08
C LEU A 47 -6.30 -26.69 -11.52
N ALA A 48 -5.68 -27.80 -11.93
CA ALA A 48 -4.31 -28.17 -11.54
C ALA A 48 -3.30 -27.08 -11.92
N LYS A 49 -3.37 -26.56 -13.16
CA LYS A 49 -2.52 -25.44 -13.61
C LYS A 49 -2.71 -24.18 -12.75
N ARG A 50 -3.96 -23.84 -12.39
CA ARG A 50 -4.25 -22.69 -11.51
C ARG A 50 -3.73 -22.91 -10.08
N MET A 51 -3.87 -24.13 -9.55
CA MET A 51 -3.35 -24.49 -8.23
C MET A 51 -1.83 -24.41 -8.18
N ALA A 52 -1.13 -24.76 -9.26
CA ALA A 52 0.32 -24.63 -9.35
C ALA A 52 0.83 -23.18 -9.28
N GLU A 53 -0.02 -22.19 -9.61
CA GLU A 53 0.31 -20.77 -9.50
C GLU A 53 0.07 -20.19 -8.08
N VAL A 54 -0.74 -20.85 -7.25
CA VAL A 54 -1.08 -20.40 -5.89
C VAL A 54 0.17 -20.15 -5.02
N PRO A 55 1.21 -21.02 -5.01
CA PRO A 55 2.43 -20.75 -4.25
C PRO A 55 3.13 -19.45 -4.66
N LYS A 56 3.15 -19.14 -5.97
CA LYS A 56 3.77 -17.90 -6.47
C LYS A 56 2.99 -16.67 -6.02
N VAL A 57 1.67 -16.71 -6.11
CA VAL A 57 0.79 -15.63 -5.63
C VAL A 57 0.97 -15.42 -4.12
N LYS A 58 1.08 -16.49 -3.33
CA LYS A 58 1.34 -16.39 -1.89
C LYS A 58 2.69 -15.74 -1.59
N ALA A 59 3.72 -16.01 -2.39
CA ALA A 59 5.03 -15.36 -2.25
C ALA A 59 4.94 -13.84 -2.48
N ILE A 60 4.24 -13.41 -3.54
CA ILE A 60 3.99 -11.99 -3.84
C ILE A 60 3.23 -11.31 -2.69
N ILE A 61 2.19 -11.97 -2.16
CA ILE A 61 1.44 -11.45 -1.02
C ILE A 61 2.34 -11.30 0.21
N ALA A 62 3.19 -12.28 0.50
CA ALA A 62 4.11 -12.24 1.64
C ALA A 62 5.15 -11.10 1.53
N GLU A 63 5.67 -10.85 0.33
CA GLU A 63 6.55 -9.72 0.04
C GLU A 63 5.85 -8.40 0.35
N HIS A 64 4.66 -8.17 -0.20
CA HIS A 64 3.91 -6.94 0.05
C HIS A 64 3.47 -6.75 1.50
N ILE A 65 3.16 -7.84 2.22
CA ILE A 65 2.89 -7.78 3.66
C ILE A 65 4.14 -7.28 4.40
N THR A 66 5.32 -7.77 4.02
CA THR A 66 6.59 -7.35 4.65
C THR A 66 6.85 -5.86 4.40
N GLU A 67 6.75 -5.42 3.15
CA GLU A 67 6.88 -4.00 2.77
C GLU A 67 5.88 -3.11 3.51
N PHE A 68 4.63 -3.56 3.61
CA PHE A 68 3.58 -2.85 4.33
C PHE A 68 3.90 -2.71 5.82
N MET A 69 4.41 -3.77 6.44
CA MET A 69 4.77 -3.75 7.85
C MET A 69 5.95 -2.82 8.12
N ASP A 70 6.98 -2.83 7.27
CA ASP A 70 8.11 -1.90 7.37
C ASP A 70 7.65 -0.44 7.27
N TRP A 71 6.79 -0.16 6.28
CA TRP A 71 6.18 1.16 6.13
C TRP A 71 5.32 1.55 7.33
N TYR A 72 4.55 0.61 7.89
CA TYR A 72 3.71 0.85 9.07
C TYR A 72 4.56 1.17 10.31
N GLN A 73 5.68 0.47 10.53
CA GLN A 73 6.61 0.79 11.62
C GLN A 73 7.18 2.20 11.47
N MET A 74 7.58 2.59 10.26
CA MET A 74 8.12 3.93 10.01
C MET A 74 7.11 5.04 10.31
N ARG A 75 5.80 4.80 10.10
CA ARG A 75 4.76 5.78 10.46
C ARG A 75 4.69 6.11 11.95
N LYS A 76 5.15 5.22 12.84
CA LYS A 76 5.21 5.50 14.29
C LYS A 76 6.11 6.70 14.63
N HIS A 77 7.03 7.06 13.73
CA HIS A 77 7.95 8.18 13.93
C HIS A 77 7.39 9.54 13.48
N VAL A 78 6.28 9.57 12.74
CA VAL A 78 5.67 10.81 12.24
C VAL A 78 5.37 11.83 13.35
N PRO A 79 4.78 11.45 14.50
CA PRO A 79 4.56 12.40 15.60
C PRO A 79 5.86 13.02 16.14
N VAL A 80 6.94 12.22 16.21
CA VAL A 80 8.25 12.68 16.68
C VAL A 80 8.87 13.67 15.69
N LEU A 81 8.88 13.36 14.40
CA LEU A 81 9.37 14.26 13.35
C LEU A 81 8.60 15.59 13.35
N LYS A 82 7.28 15.55 13.56
CA LYS A 82 6.46 16.76 13.71
C LYS A 82 6.87 17.57 14.94
N ALA A 83 7.08 16.93 16.07
CA ALA A 83 7.51 17.59 17.30
C ALA A 83 8.89 18.26 17.13
N VAL A 84 9.86 17.57 16.52
CA VAL A 84 11.19 18.13 16.23
C VAL A 84 11.08 19.32 15.28
N LYS A 85 10.29 19.20 14.21
CA LYS A 85 10.07 20.30 13.25
C LYS A 85 9.52 21.55 13.95
N THR A 86 8.53 21.38 14.82
CA THR A 86 7.98 22.48 15.62
C THR A 86 9.06 23.09 16.53
N LYS A 87 9.83 22.26 17.23
CA LYS A 87 10.88 22.72 18.15
C LYS A 87 12.01 23.47 17.44
N LEU A 88 12.44 23.02 16.26
CA LEU A 88 13.42 23.73 15.46
C LEU A 88 12.91 25.09 14.98
N LYS A 89 11.61 25.21 14.64
CA LYS A 89 10.98 26.49 14.33
C LYS A 89 10.97 27.42 15.54
N GLU A 90 10.58 26.92 16.71
CA GLU A 90 10.60 27.68 17.97
C GLU A 90 12.02 28.20 18.29
N ILE A 91 13.04 27.33 18.18
CA ILE A 91 14.45 27.71 18.37
C ILE A 91 14.84 28.80 17.38
N HIS A 92 14.54 28.64 16.09
CA HIS A 92 14.87 29.61 15.06
C HIS A 92 14.23 30.99 15.31
N THR A 93 12.98 31.02 15.78
CA THR A 93 12.27 32.28 16.06
C THR A 93 12.61 32.88 17.43
N SER A 94 13.37 32.17 18.26
CA SER A 94 13.72 32.64 19.60
C SER A 94 14.66 33.84 19.51
N PRO A 95 14.41 34.93 20.27
CA PRO A 95 15.30 36.09 20.30
C PRO A 95 16.68 35.77 20.90
N LEU A 96 16.82 34.63 21.59
CA LEU A 96 18.08 34.15 22.16
C LEU A 96 18.92 33.34 21.17
N PHE A 97 18.34 32.98 20.02
CA PHE A 97 19.05 32.19 19.02
C PHE A 97 19.96 33.09 18.19
N ILE A 98 21.27 32.96 18.43
CA ILE A 98 22.31 33.62 17.65
C ILE A 98 22.96 32.53 16.76
N PRO A 99 22.82 32.60 15.43
CA PRO A 99 23.51 31.69 14.53
C PRO A 99 25.03 31.79 14.74
N LEU A 100 25.70 30.65 14.87
CA LEU A 100 27.15 30.59 15.13
C LEU A 100 28.03 31.03 13.94
N SER A 101 27.45 31.29 12.77
CA SER A 101 28.20 31.57 11.53
C SER A 101 27.97 33.00 11.04
N ASN A 102 29.00 33.83 11.17
CA ASN A 102 29.04 35.24 10.72
C ASN A 102 29.66 35.43 9.32
N HIS A 103 29.85 34.37 8.52
CA HIS A 103 30.50 34.50 7.22
C HIS A 103 29.71 33.75 6.12
N GLN A 104 29.09 34.53 5.22
CA GLN A 104 28.63 34.14 3.88
C GLN A 104 27.51 33.07 3.72
N ILE A 105 26.46 33.07 4.55
CA ILE A 105 25.22 32.34 4.20
C ILE A 105 24.00 33.28 4.24
N SER A 106 24.00 34.25 3.34
CA SER A 106 22.76 34.86 2.86
C SER A 106 22.24 34.01 1.71
N LYS A 107 21.22 33.16 1.95
CA LYS A 107 20.16 32.75 0.99
C LYS A 107 19.36 31.49 1.34
N ILE A 108 19.75 30.67 2.32
CA ILE A 108 18.96 29.45 2.62
C ILE A 108 17.76 29.82 3.49
N ASN A 109 16.56 29.49 3.02
CA ASN A 109 15.34 29.70 3.77
C ASN A 109 15.38 28.86 5.07
N PRO A 110 15.09 29.43 6.25
CA PRO A 110 15.01 28.69 7.51
C PRO A 110 14.16 27.42 7.43
N ASP A 111 13.05 27.47 6.69
CA ASP A 111 12.18 26.30 6.49
C ASP A 111 12.87 25.19 5.69
N GLU A 112 13.69 25.53 4.70
CA GLU A 112 14.48 24.55 3.91
C GLU A 112 15.55 23.91 4.79
N LYS A 113 16.22 24.69 5.64
CA LYS A 113 17.20 24.18 6.61
C LYS A 113 16.54 23.19 7.57
N ILE A 114 15.37 23.53 8.10
CA ILE A 114 14.59 22.64 8.98
C ILE A 114 14.14 21.39 8.22
N GLN A 115 13.67 21.51 6.97
CA GLN A 115 13.29 20.33 6.17
C GLN A 115 14.48 19.40 5.94
N ARG A 116 15.67 19.93 5.66
CA ARG A 116 16.88 19.12 5.47
C ARG A 116 17.21 18.29 6.72
N VAL A 117 17.22 18.91 7.90
CA VAL A 117 17.48 18.23 9.18
C VAL A 117 16.43 17.15 9.45
N ILE A 118 15.14 17.45 9.21
CA ILE A 118 14.05 16.49 9.39
C ILE A 118 14.17 15.29 8.43
N ASN A 119 14.56 15.52 7.18
CA ASN A 119 14.78 14.45 6.22
C ASN A 119 15.98 13.58 6.61
N GLY A 120 17.08 14.19 7.06
CA GLY A 120 18.24 13.46 7.59
C GLY A 120 17.89 12.60 8.80
N MET A 121 17.12 13.17 9.75
CA MET A 121 16.59 12.46 10.91
C MET A 121 15.71 11.27 10.49
N ALA A 122 14.77 11.47 9.56
CA ALA A 122 13.87 10.41 9.07
C ALA A 122 14.64 9.26 8.40
N SER A 123 15.66 9.56 7.59
CA SER A 123 16.54 8.53 7.00
C SER A 123 17.29 7.74 8.06
N LYS A 124 17.86 8.39 9.07
CA LYS A 124 18.57 7.71 10.17
C LYS A 124 17.64 6.85 11.02
N MET A 125 16.42 7.31 11.28
CA MET A 125 15.39 6.53 11.99
C MET A 125 14.96 5.28 11.20
N ARG A 126 15.04 5.32 9.86
CA ARG A 126 14.74 4.17 8.99
C ARG A 126 15.85 3.14 8.98
N GLU A 127 17.11 3.57 8.92
CA GLU A 127 18.28 2.69 8.75
C GLU A 127 18.78 2.10 10.08
N GLN A 128 18.70 2.86 11.16
CA GLN A 128 19.20 2.47 12.47
C GLN A 128 18.02 2.46 13.43
N ASN A 129 17.59 1.30 13.92
CA ASN A 129 16.55 1.23 14.97
C ASN A 129 17.18 1.46 16.36
N GLN A 130 18.15 2.38 16.46
CA GLN A 130 18.86 2.66 17.71
C GLN A 130 18.10 3.71 18.52
N LYS A 131 17.78 3.35 19.77
CA LYS A 131 16.96 4.17 20.65
C LYS A 131 17.70 5.47 21.03
N GLY A 132 17.12 6.61 20.62
CA GLY A 132 16.95 7.75 21.54
C GLY A 132 17.73 9.04 21.25
N CYS A 133 18.76 9.05 20.41
CA CYS A 133 19.62 10.25 20.26
C CYS A 133 19.24 11.20 19.10
N TYR A 134 18.24 10.86 18.28
CA TYR A 134 17.88 11.63 17.08
C TYR A 134 17.46 13.07 17.36
N TYR A 135 16.89 13.33 18.54
CA TYR A 135 16.44 14.67 18.90
C TYR A 135 17.62 15.62 19.15
N ILE A 136 18.62 15.16 19.91
CA ILE A 136 19.84 15.94 20.18
C ILE A 136 20.67 16.08 18.91
N GLU A 137 20.74 15.02 18.11
CA GLU A 137 21.42 15.06 16.83
C GLU A 137 20.78 16.07 15.87
N ALA A 138 19.46 16.11 15.78
CA ALA A 138 18.73 17.08 14.96
C ALA A 138 18.98 18.52 15.41
N ILE A 139 19.03 18.78 16.74
CA ILE A 139 19.37 20.11 17.26
C ILE A 139 20.82 20.47 16.93
N ASN A 140 21.76 19.56 17.16
CA ASN A 140 23.17 19.78 16.86
C ASN A 140 23.38 20.01 15.37
N GLU A 141 22.74 19.25 14.50
CA GLU A 141 22.79 19.43 13.05
C GLU A 141 22.18 20.78 12.64
N PHE A 142 21.04 21.16 13.22
CA PHE A 142 20.42 22.46 12.96
C PHE A 142 21.32 23.63 13.38
N ILE A 143 22.02 23.51 14.50
CA ILE A 143 22.95 24.52 15.01
C ILE A 143 24.26 24.52 14.19
N ALA A 144 24.84 23.34 13.92
CA ALA A 144 26.16 23.16 13.32
C ALA A 144 26.20 23.32 11.79
N THR A 145 25.07 23.13 11.09
CA THR A 145 24.99 23.33 9.62
C THR A 145 25.05 24.80 9.16
N GLY A 146 25.82 25.61 9.88
CA GLY A 146 26.49 26.81 9.36
C GLY A 146 27.99 26.58 9.09
N SER A 147 28.42 25.32 8.96
CA SER A 147 29.76 24.89 8.49
C SER A 147 29.67 24.37 7.07
#